data_AF-A0A520HE67-F1
#
_entry.id   AF-A0A520HE67-F1
#
_cell.length_a   1.000
_cell.length_b   1.000
_cell.length_c   1.000
_cell.angle_alpha   90.00
_cell.angle_beta   90.00
_cell.angle_gamma   90.00
#
_symmetry.space_group_name_H-M   'P 1'
#
loop_
_entity.id
_entity.type
_entity.pdbx_description
1 polymer ?
#
loop_
_entity_poly.entity_id
_entity_poly.type
_entity_poly.pdbx_seq_one_letter_code
_entity_poly.pdbx_strand_id
1 'polypeptide(L)' 'MSDTIVALSSGQPPAAIGVIRVSGADAFATAAALAGTLPDARRAGLRALRDADGAMLDRARKRQHQRPVE' A
#
# COMPACT_ATOMS: atom_id res chain seq x y z
N MET A 1 -10.65 -5.44 18.84
CA MET A 1 -10.55 -5.02 17.44
C MET A 1 -9.53 -3.89 17.37
N SER A 2 -8.53 -3.97 16.49
CA SER A 2 -7.59 -2.87 16.22
C SER A 2 -7.91 -2.26 14.86
N ASP A 3 -8.00 -0.94 14.78
CA ASP A 3 -8.29 -0.24 13.54
C ASP A 3 -7.19 -0.44 12.48
N THR A 4 -7.57 -0.32 11.22
CA THR A 4 -6.63 -0.23 10.10
C THR A 4 -6.27 1.23 9.88
N ILE A 5 -5.00 1.58 10.09
CA ILE A 5 -4.50 2.95 10.00
C ILE A 5 -3.71 3.18 8.72
N VAL A 6 -3.70 4.43 8.24
CA VAL A 6 -2.92 4.88 7.09
C VAL A 6 -2.12 6.13 7.46
N ALA A 7 -0.89 6.23 6.96
CA ALA A 7 -0.05 7.41 7.16
C ALA A 7 0.90 7.64 5.99
N LEU A 8 1.18 8.91 5.71
CA LEU A 8 2.35 9.30 4.92
C LEU A 8 3.60 8.96 5.75
N SER A 9 4.43 8.07 5.21
CA SER A 9 5.69 7.60 5.79
C SER A 9 6.92 8.18 5.09
N SER A 10 6.73 9.11 4.16
CA SER A 10 7.79 9.99 3.63
C SER A 10 7.84 11.30 4.40
N GLY A 11 8.89 12.10 4.15
CA GLY A 11 8.92 13.50 4.61
C GLY A 11 7.79 14.35 4.00
N GLN A 12 7.65 15.58 4.50
CA GLN A 12 6.72 16.55 3.94
C GLN A 12 7.06 16.86 2.48
N PRO A 13 6.05 17.06 1.61
CA PRO A 13 6.28 17.50 0.24
C PRO A 13 7.04 18.85 0.18
N PRO A 14 7.84 19.08 -0.89
CA PRO A 14 8.08 18.17 -2.01
C PRO A 14 9.05 17.04 -1.65
N ALA A 15 8.75 15.82 -2.13
CA ALA A 15 9.61 14.66 -1.99
C ALA A 15 9.69 13.93 -3.34
N ALA A 16 10.88 13.40 -3.68
CA ALA A 16 11.05 12.64 -4.92
C ALA A 16 10.21 11.36 -4.95
N ILE A 17 9.91 10.77 -3.79
CA ILE A 17 9.07 9.59 -3.63
C ILE A 17 8.19 9.77 -2.39
N GLY A 18 6.88 9.64 -2.57
CA GLY A 18 5.91 9.51 -1.46
C GLY A 18 5.78 8.05 -1.05
N VAL A 19 5.83 7.76 0.26
CA VAL A 19 5.60 6.42 0.80
C VAL A 19 4.35 6.45 1.67
N ILE A 20 3.34 5.68 1.33
CA ILE A 20 2.13 5.52 2.16
C ILE A 20 2.16 4.14 2.80
N ARG A 21 2.06 4.09 4.13
CA ARG A 21 1.97 2.83 4.90
C ARG A 21 0.55 2.64 5.37
N VAL A 22 0.06 1.40 5.23
CA VAL A 22 -1.21 0.93 5.81
C VAL A 22 -0.89 -0.21 6.77
N SER A 23 -1.49 -0.20 7.96
CA SER A 23 -1.22 -1.17 9.02
C SER A 23 -2.53 -1.54 9.73
N GLY A 24 -2.74 -2.82 10.03
CA GLY A 24 -3.95 -3.30 10.69
C GLY A 24 -4.52 -4.53 9.99
N ALA A 25 -5.68 -5.00 10.47
CA ALA A 25 -6.31 -6.23 10.01
C ALA A 25 -6.65 -6.20 8.50
N ASP A 26 -7.07 -5.04 7.99
CA ASP A 26 -7.51 -4.88 6.60
C ASP A 26 -6.43 -4.29 5.69
N ALA A 27 -5.19 -4.14 6.16
CA ALA A 27 -4.14 -3.45 5.41
C ALA A 27 -3.90 -4.04 4.01
N PHE A 28 -3.95 -5.37 3.89
CA PHE A 28 -3.80 -6.04 2.60
C PHE A 28 -5.04 -5.92 1.72
N ALA A 29 -6.24 -6.00 2.30
CA ALA A 29 -7.49 -5.79 1.56
C ALA A 29 -7.55 -4.36 0.99
N THR A 30 -7.26 -3.35 1.81
CA THR A 30 -7.17 -1.95 1.38
C THR A 30 -6.11 -1.75 0.30
N ALA A 31 -4.92 -2.36 0.44
CA ALA A 31 -3.88 -2.26 -0.58
C ALA A 31 -4.27 -2.94 -1.90
N ALA A 32 -5.00 -4.05 -1.84
CA ALA A 32 -5.48 -4.78 -3.01
C ALA A 32 -6.63 -4.04 -3.72
N ALA A 33 -7.54 -3.39 -2.98
CA ALA A 33 -8.60 -2.57 -3.56
C ALA A 33 -8.02 -1.45 -4.45
N LEU A 34 -6.90 -0.84 -4.03
CA LEU A 34 -6.23 0.21 -4.81
C LEU A 34 -5.37 -0.33 -5.96
N ALA A 35 -4.68 -1.45 -5.77
CA ALA A 35 -3.58 -1.88 -6.67
C ALA A 35 -3.85 -3.20 -7.42
N GLY A 36 -5.00 -3.84 -7.19
CA GLY A 36 -5.29 -5.19 -7.63
C GLY A 36 -4.42 -6.22 -6.91
N THR A 37 -3.68 -7.03 -7.66
CA THR A 37 -2.86 -8.10 -7.08
C THR A 37 -1.63 -7.56 -6.33
N LEU A 38 -1.39 -8.09 -5.14
CA LEU A 38 -0.21 -7.77 -4.34
C LEU A 38 0.97 -8.69 -4.69
N PRO A 39 2.22 -8.19 -4.70
CA PRO A 39 3.41 -9.03 -4.89
C PRO A 39 3.68 -9.90 -3.67
N ASP A 40 4.47 -10.98 -3.80
CA ASP A 40 4.83 -11.86 -2.68
C ASP A 40 5.41 -11.12 -1.47
N ALA A 41 5.36 -11.78 -0.31
CA ALA A 41 5.93 -11.27 0.92
C ALA A 41 7.37 -10.78 0.73
N ARG A 42 7.65 -9.55 1.19
CA ARG A 42 8.95 -8.87 1.11
C ARG A 42 9.44 -8.53 -0.30
N ARG A 43 8.66 -8.77 -1.37
CA ARG A 43 8.98 -8.38 -2.74
C ARG A 43 8.29 -7.08 -3.15
N ALA A 44 8.95 -6.31 -4.01
CA ALA A 44 8.39 -5.08 -4.56
C ALA A 44 7.82 -5.32 -5.98
N GLY A 45 6.61 -4.88 -6.25
CA GLY A 45 5.95 -4.97 -7.57
C GLY A 45 5.45 -3.61 -8.03
N LEU A 46 5.58 -3.29 -9.33
CA LEU A 46 4.98 -2.09 -9.92
C LEU A 46 3.50 -2.36 -10.24
N ARG A 47 2.61 -1.47 -9.82
CA ARG A 47 1.16 -1.56 -10.04
C ARG A 47 0.58 -0.20 -10.38
N ALA A 48 -0.48 -0.18 -11.18
CA ALA A 48 -1.33 0.98 -11.28
C ALA A 48 -2.22 1.06 -10.03
N LEU A 49 -2.27 2.24 -9.42
CA LEU A 49 -3.23 2.57 -8.37
C LEU A 49 -4.48 3.14 -9.02
N ARG A 50 -5.65 2.74 -8.54
CA ARG A 50 -6.94 3.22 -9.01
C ARG A 50 -7.82 3.63 -7.85
N ASP A 51 -8.73 4.56 -8.09
CA ASP A 51 -9.80 4.88 -7.16
C ASP A 51 -10.97 3.88 -7.27
N ALA A 52 -12.03 4.14 -6.50
CA ALA A 52 -13.21 3.28 -6.45
C ALA A 52 -13.99 3.25 -7.79
N ASP A 53 -13.89 4.30 -8.59
CA ASP A 53 -14.52 4.38 -9.92
C ASP A 53 -13.63 3.78 -11.02
N GLY A 54 -12.43 3.30 -10.66
CA GLY A 54 -11.46 2.66 -11.55
C GLY A 54 -10.54 3.65 -12.27
N ALA A 55 -10.66 4.95 -12.00
CA ALA A 55 -9.78 5.96 -12.59
C ALA A 55 -8.35 5.79 -12.06
N MET A 56 -7.37 6.01 -12.94
CA MET A 56 -5.96 5.80 -12.61
C MET A 56 -5.43 6.96 -11.77
N LEU A 57 -4.89 6.63 -10.59
CA LEU A 57 -4.28 7.59 -9.68
C LEU A 57 -2.77 7.74 -9.94
N ASP A 58 -2.03 6.63 -10.00
CA ASP A 58 -0.57 6.63 -10.16
C ASP A 58 -0.02 5.24 -10.55
N ARG A 59 1.27 5.12 -10.85
CA ARG A 59 2.03 3.85 -10.91
C ARG A 59 3.02 3.77 -9.75
N ALA A 60 2.72 2.92 -8.77
CA ALA A 60 3.49 2.82 -7.54
C ALA A 60 4.15 1.44 -7.34
N ARG A 61 5.28 1.42 -6.62
CA ARG A 61 5.89 0.17 -6.10
C ARG A 61 5.22 -0.22 -4.79
N LYS A 62 4.65 -1.43 -4.73
CA LYS A 62 4.09 -2.03 -3.51
C LYS A 62 5.06 -3.04 -2.93
N ARG A 63 5.23 -3.05 -1.62
CA ARG A 63 5.91 -4.12 -0.87
C ARG A 63 5.05 -4.48 0.33
N GLN A 64 4.80 -5.76 0.52
CA GLN A 64 4.12 -6.24 1.72
C GLN A 64 5.14 -6.79 2.74
N HIS A 65 4.88 -6.53 4.02
CA HIS A 65 5.64 -7.09 5.13
C HIS A 65 4.66 -7.71 6.12
N GLN A 66 4.78 -9.02 6.31
CA GLN A 66 4.05 -9.75 7.34
C GLN A 66 5.06 -10.07 8.44
N ARG A 67 4.67 -9.89 9.71
CA ARG A 67 5.47 -10.45 10.81
C ARG A 67 5.45 -11.97 10.67
N PRO A 68 6.56 -12.66 10.98
CA PRO A 68 6.53 -14.11 11.09
C PRO A 68 5.42 -14.51 12.07
N VAL A 69 4.63 -15.52 11.70
CA VAL A 69 3.82 -16.24 12.68
C VAL A 69 4.79 -17.25 13.30
N GLU A 70 5.06 -17.10 14.59
CA GLU A 70 5.72 -18.11 15.41
C GLU A 70 4.66 -19.05 15.98
#